data_AF-A0A968TZ79-F1
#
_entry.id   AF-A0A968TZ79-F1
#
_cell.length_a   1.000
_cell.length_b   1.000
_cell.length_c   1.000
_cell.angle_alpha   90.00
_cell.angle_beta   90.00
_cell.angle_gamma   90.00
#
_symmetry.space_group_name_H-M   'P 1'
#
loop_
_entity.id
_entity.type
_entity.pdbx_description
1 polymer ?
#
loop_
_entity_poly.entity_id
_entity_poly.type
_entity_poly.pdbx_seq_one_letter_code
_entity_poly.pdbx_strand_id
1 'polypeptide(L)'
;LARTPQNGPEEYRPTNAGLLLFGREVERRFPQAEITLVQYRGTDLADEFEREDICDTLPEAVRRAERWLMEHMRKGSRMVGLERQDWTQFPQPAVREALVNAVAHRDYSRRGEGIRIALFADRLECYSPGRLPGHVTLENIVAERFSRNETLVQVLADYGLIERLGYGIDRMLIQMEQAGLPAPIFRETAAGFLVVLQGQPVENYHVTGIDTSEWERQGLNERQIAALLHLQEHRRITNRDLQEQAPDVSAETIRRDLADLVARGFLLKVGERRATYYILK
;
A
#
# COMPACT_ATOMS: atom_id res chain seq x y z
N LEU A 1 -36.04 -0.36 2.47
CA LEU A 1 -37.18 -0.89 1.68
C LEU A 1 -37.81 0.27 0.93
N ALA A 2 -38.20 0.10 -0.34
CA ALA A 2 -38.95 1.11 -1.09
C ALA A 2 -40.45 0.78 -1.07
N ARG A 3 -41.30 1.81 -0.91
CA ARG A 3 -42.76 1.68 -0.99
C ARG A 3 -43.20 1.76 -2.45
N THR A 4 -43.99 0.80 -2.92
CA THR A 4 -44.63 0.86 -4.24
C THR A 4 -45.98 1.56 -4.09
N PRO A 5 -46.26 2.69 -4.77
CA PRO A 5 -47.60 3.25 -4.77
C PRO A 5 -48.41 2.62 -5.92
N GLN A 6 -49.28 1.66 -5.61
CA GLN A 6 -50.50 1.36 -6.38
C GLN A 6 -51.36 0.30 -5.65
N ASN A 7 -52.51 0.74 -5.15
CA ASN A 7 -53.74 -0.03 -4.85
C ASN A 7 -53.59 -1.52 -4.48
N GLY A 8 -52.96 -1.82 -3.35
CA GLY A 8 -52.86 -3.14 -2.73
C GLY A 8 -52.29 -3.06 -1.30
N PRO A 9 -52.28 -4.17 -0.52
CA PRO A 9 -51.63 -4.19 0.79
C PRO A 9 -50.16 -3.76 0.67
N GLU A 10 -49.64 -3.01 1.65
CA GLU A 10 -48.27 -2.45 1.60
C GLU A 10 -47.23 -3.56 1.38
N GLU A 11 -46.74 -3.68 0.15
CA GLU A 11 -45.70 -4.63 -0.22
C GLU A 11 -44.34 -3.92 -0.12
N TYR A 12 -43.53 -4.33 0.86
CA TYR A 12 -42.18 -3.84 1.01
C TYR A 12 -41.23 -4.59 0.10
N ARG A 13 -40.50 -3.85 -0.75
CA ARG A 13 -39.46 -4.43 -1.61
C ARG A 13 -38.06 -3.93 -1.22
N PRO A 14 -37.03 -4.79 -1.27
CA PRO A 14 -35.66 -4.35 -1.05
C PRO A 14 -35.26 -3.34 -2.12
N THR A 15 -34.51 -2.32 -1.71
CA THR A 15 -33.90 -1.36 -2.64
C THR A 15 -32.73 -2.02 -3.35
N ASN A 16 -32.32 -1.48 -4.50
CA ASN A 16 -31.09 -1.96 -5.18
C ASN A 16 -29.87 -1.87 -4.25
N ALA A 17 -29.75 -0.79 -3.47
CA ALA A 17 -28.71 -0.66 -2.45
C ALA A 17 -28.79 -1.78 -1.40
N GLY A 18 -30.00 -2.10 -0.90
CA GLY A 18 -30.19 -3.19 0.04
C GLY A 18 -29.81 -4.57 -0.54
N LEU A 19 -30.08 -4.81 -1.83
CA LEU A 19 -29.67 -6.04 -2.50
C LEU A 19 -28.16 -6.10 -2.75
N LEU A 20 -27.51 -5.00 -3.11
CA LEU A 20 -26.05 -4.95 -3.28
C LEU A 20 -25.31 -5.16 -1.95
N LEU A 21 -25.89 -4.69 -0.84
CA LEU A 21 -25.27 -4.75 0.49
C LEU A 21 -25.56 -6.05 1.25
N PHE A 22 -26.73 -6.66 1.04
CA PHE A 22 -27.22 -7.77 1.87
C PHE A 22 -27.94 -8.87 1.07
N GLY A 23 -28.04 -8.73 -0.25
CA GLY A 23 -28.76 -9.66 -1.10
C GLY A 23 -28.05 -11.01 -1.23
N ARG A 24 -28.81 -12.02 -1.62
CA ARG A 24 -28.27 -13.31 -2.09
C ARG A 24 -28.19 -13.27 -3.61
N GLU A 25 -27.24 -14.01 -4.18
CA GLU A 25 -27.04 -14.12 -5.64
C GLU A 25 -26.90 -12.73 -6.32
N VAL A 26 -26.05 -11.86 -5.75
CA VAL A 26 -25.82 -10.49 -6.25
C VAL A 26 -25.42 -10.51 -7.73
N GLU A 27 -24.63 -11.50 -8.14
CA GLU A 27 -24.17 -11.73 -9.51
C GLU A 27 -25.31 -11.88 -10.51
N ARG A 28 -26.43 -12.49 -10.11
CA ARG A 28 -27.58 -12.70 -11.02
C ARG A 28 -28.34 -11.40 -11.27
N ARG A 29 -28.41 -10.54 -10.26
CA ARG A 29 -29.20 -9.30 -10.33
C ARG A 29 -28.38 -8.10 -10.78
N PHE A 30 -27.11 -8.07 -10.38
CA PHE A 30 -26.14 -7.02 -10.62
C PHE A 30 -24.81 -7.62 -11.09
N PRO A 31 -24.75 -8.28 -12.26
CA PRO A 31 -23.48 -8.81 -12.79
C PRO A 31 -22.43 -7.71 -12.96
N GLN A 32 -22.87 -6.46 -13.13
CA GLN A 32 -21.97 -5.31 -13.21
C GLN A 32 -21.30 -4.94 -11.86
N ALA A 33 -21.77 -5.46 -10.73
CA ALA A 33 -21.16 -5.18 -9.41
C ALA A 33 -19.88 -5.98 -9.16
N GLU A 34 -19.46 -6.80 -10.12
CA GLU A 34 -18.22 -7.56 -10.11
C GLU A 34 -16.98 -6.68 -9.88
N ILE A 35 -16.04 -7.22 -9.10
CA ILE A 35 -14.66 -6.72 -8.99
C ILE A 35 -13.74 -7.75 -9.66
N THR A 36 -13.15 -7.38 -10.77
CA THR A 36 -12.11 -8.17 -11.45
C THR A 36 -10.74 -7.76 -10.93
N LEU A 37 -10.04 -8.70 -10.31
CA LEU A 37 -8.65 -8.57 -9.86
C LEU A 37 -7.75 -9.23 -10.90
N VAL A 38 -6.68 -8.54 -11.30
CA VAL A 38 -5.70 -9.07 -12.25
C VAL A 38 -4.30 -8.76 -11.75
N GLN A 39 -3.41 -9.75 -11.72
CA GLN A 39 -1.97 -9.55 -11.48
C GLN A 39 -1.19 -9.81 -12.76
N TYR A 40 -0.42 -8.81 -13.19
CA TYR A 40 0.60 -8.95 -14.22
C TYR A 40 1.98 -9.06 -13.56
N ARG A 41 2.83 -9.97 -14.05
CA ARG A 41 4.19 -10.15 -13.53
C ARG A 41 5.11 -8.98 -13.87
N GLY A 42 4.85 -8.28 -14.98
CA GLY A 42 5.63 -7.15 -15.48
C GLY A 42 4.93 -5.81 -15.34
N THR A 43 5.40 -4.82 -16.12
CA THR A 43 4.83 -3.47 -16.24
C THR A 43 3.84 -3.35 -17.39
N ASP A 44 3.92 -4.27 -18.35
CA ASP A 44 3.07 -4.32 -19.53
C ASP A 44 1.92 -5.31 -19.35
N LEU A 45 0.88 -5.11 -20.16
CA LEU A 45 -0.15 -6.13 -20.34
C LEU A 45 0.50 -7.35 -21.00
N ALA A 46 0.45 -8.48 -20.32
CA ALA A 46 1.03 -9.74 -20.77
C ALA A 46 -0.06 -10.80 -20.90
N ASP A 47 0.18 -11.80 -21.77
CA ASP A 47 -0.73 -12.92 -21.95
C ASP A 47 -0.80 -13.82 -20.70
N GLU A 48 0.26 -13.84 -19.89
CA GLU A 48 0.30 -14.56 -18.62
C GLU A 48 -0.03 -13.62 -17.44
N PHE A 49 -1.19 -13.86 -16.83
CA PHE A 49 -1.69 -13.13 -15.67
C PHE A 49 -2.49 -14.04 -14.75
N GLU A 50 -2.57 -13.68 -13.49
CA GLU A 50 -3.51 -14.28 -12.53
C GLU A 50 -4.75 -13.42 -12.45
N ARG A 51 -5.94 -14.04 -12.44
CA ARG A 51 -7.21 -13.33 -12.39
C ARG A 51 -8.16 -13.97 -11.39
N GLU A 52 -8.83 -13.12 -10.62
CA GLU A 52 -9.97 -13.51 -9.79
C GLU A 52 -11.12 -12.53 -10.01
N ASP A 53 -12.30 -13.07 -10.29
CA ASP A 53 -13.53 -12.29 -10.38
C ASP A 53 -14.35 -12.50 -9.10
N ILE A 54 -14.71 -11.39 -8.45
CA ILE A 54 -15.45 -11.40 -7.19
C ILE A 54 -16.85 -10.83 -7.43
N CYS A 55 -17.85 -11.66 -7.19
CA CYS A 55 -19.26 -11.27 -7.16
C CYS A 55 -19.88 -11.67 -5.83
N ASP A 56 -19.75 -10.78 -4.84
CA ASP A 56 -20.31 -10.95 -3.49
C ASP A 56 -21.11 -9.70 -3.11
N THR A 57 -21.68 -9.66 -1.90
CA THR A 57 -22.19 -8.38 -1.35
C THR A 57 -21.06 -7.36 -1.28
N LEU A 58 -21.34 -6.07 -1.46
CA LEU A 58 -20.28 -5.05 -1.53
C LEU A 58 -19.30 -5.08 -0.34
N PRO A 59 -19.74 -5.27 0.94
CA PRO A 59 -18.81 -5.38 2.05
C PRO A 59 -17.90 -6.61 1.98
N GLU A 60 -18.44 -7.76 1.53
CA GLU A 60 -17.69 -9.01 1.37
C GLU A 60 -16.72 -8.92 0.19
N ALA A 61 -17.17 -8.35 -0.93
CA ALA A 61 -16.38 -8.13 -2.12
C ALA A 61 -15.15 -7.26 -1.83
N VAL A 62 -15.34 -6.16 -1.07
CA VAL A 62 -14.23 -5.33 -0.58
C VAL A 62 -13.26 -6.13 0.28
N ARG A 63 -13.73 -6.87 1.28
CA ARG A 63 -12.85 -7.64 2.19
C ARG A 63 -12.07 -8.72 1.44
N ARG A 64 -12.70 -9.38 0.48
CA ARG A 64 -12.07 -10.42 -0.33
C ARG A 64 -11.04 -9.82 -1.29
N ALA A 65 -11.37 -8.71 -1.94
CA ALA A 65 -10.42 -7.97 -2.78
C ALA A 65 -9.23 -7.42 -1.99
N GLU A 66 -9.46 -6.85 -0.80
CA GLU A 66 -8.40 -6.38 0.10
C GLU A 66 -7.47 -7.55 0.45
N ARG A 67 -8.02 -8.70 0.87
CA ARG A 67 -7.23 -9.89 1.22
C ARG A 67 -6.38 -10.37 0.04
N TRP A 68 -6.97 -10.49 -1.14
CA TRP A 68 -6.27 -10.89 -2.35
C TRP A 68 -5.12 -9.93 -2.66
N LEU A 69 -5.36 -8.61 -2.59
CA LEU A 69 -4.30 -7.61 -2.80
C LEU A 69 -3.16 -7.76 -1.78
N MET A 70 -3.45 -8.00 -0.49
CA MET A 70 -2.42 -8.20 0.54
C MET A 70 -1.61 -9.50 0.34
N GLU A 71 -2.20 -10.50 -0.29
CA GLU A 71 -1.55 -11.77 -0.63
C GLU A 71 -0.64 -11.65 -1.86
N HIS A 72 -1.05 -10.87 -2.86
CA HIS A 72 -0.37 -10.77 -4.16
C HIS A 72 0.60 -9.58 -4.25
N MET A 73 0.42 -8.54 -3.42
CA MET A 73 1.39 -7.44 -3.34
C MET A 73 2.75 -7.96 -2.89
N ARG A 74 3.80 -7.44 -3.51
CA ARG A 74 5.16 -7.70 -3.05
C ARG A 74 5.32 -7.19 -1.63
N LYS A 75 5.92 -8.02 -0.80
CA LYS A 75 6.24 -7.71 0.58
C LYS A 75 7.61 -8.24 0.88
N GLY A 76 8.30 -7.54 1.75
CA GLY A 76 9.61 -7.93 2.19
C GLY A 76 9.88 -7.33 3.55
N SER A 77 11.08 -7.54 4.01
CA SER A 77 11.56 -7.01 5.26
C SER A 77 12.91 -6.38 5.00
N ARG A 78 13.09 -5.15 5.45
CA ARG A 78 14.36 -4.45 5.39
C ARG A 78 14.78 -4.04 6.80
N MET A 79 16.08 -3.96 7.02
CA MET A 79 16.62 -3.33 8.22
C MET A 79 16.67 -1.83 7.98
N VAL A 80 16.05 -1.07 8.88
CA VAL A 80 16.13 0.39 8.97
C VAL A 80 16.82 0.66 10.30
N GLY A 81 18.11 1.01 10.23
CA GLY A 81 18.94 1.07 11.41
C GLY A 81 19.16 -0.30 12.05
N LEU A 82 18.73 -0.46 13.31
CA LEU A 82 18.79 -1.71 14.08
C LEU A 82 17.43 -2.43 14.17
N GLU A 83 16.41 -1.91 13.51
CA GLU A 83 15.07 -2.50 13.52
C GLU A 83 14.72 -3.12 12.18
N ARG A 84 14.15 -4.33 12.25
CA ARG A 84 13.55 -4.99 11.09
C ARG A 84 12.19 -4.36 10.85
N GLN A 85 12.02 -3.73 9.70
CA GLN A 85 10.76 -3.17 9.24
C GLN A 85 10.26 -3.95 8.03
N ASP A 86 9.03 -4.45 8.14
CA ASP A 86 8.34 -5.03 7.00
C ASP A 86 7.87 -3.92 6.07
N TRP A 87 8.02 -4.14 4.77
CA TRP A 87 7.53 -3.23 3.74
C TRP A 87 6.58 -3.98 2.81
N THR A 88 5.65 -3.23 2.24
CA THR A 88 4.72 -3.69 1.21
C THR A 88 4.87 -2.80 -0.01
N GLN A 89 4.55 -3.34 -1.19
CA GLN A 89 4.72 -2.65 -2.48
C GLN A 89 4.03 -1.30 -2.50
N PHE A 90 2.86 -1.21 -1.85
CA PHE A 90 2.10 0.01 -1.63
C PHE A 90 1.60 0.03 -0.18
N PRO A 91 1.45 1.21 0.45
CA PRO A 91 0.86 1.34 1.77
C PRO A 91 -0.56 0.74 1.79
N GLN A 92 -0.79 -0.21 2.70
CA GLN A 92 -2.09 -0.87 2.83
C GLN A 92 -3.27 0.11 2.97
N PRO A 93 -3.16 1.21 3.75
CA PRO A 93 -4.24 2.18 3.84
C PRO A 93 -4.55 2.88 2.50
N ALA A 94 -3.54 3.16 1.67
CA ALA A 94 -3.74 3.77 0.36
C ALA A 94 -4.43 2.81 -0.63
N VAL A 95 -4.03 1.54 -0.60
CA VAL A 95 -4.66 0.47 -1.41
C VAL A 95 -6.12 0.28 -1.02
N ARG A 96 -6.40 0.19 0.29
CA ARG A 96 -7.76 0.06 0.82
C ARG A 96 -8.63 1.24 0.41
N GLU A 97 -8.12 2.46 0.56
CA GLU A 97 -8.86 3.66 0.18
C GLU A 97 -9.19 3.67 -1.32
N ALA A 98 -8.24 3.32 -2.20
CA ALA A 98 -8.48 3.25 -3.64
C ALA A 98 -9.54 2.19 -4.01
N LEU A 99 -9.45 0.99 -3.41
CA LEU A 99 -10.42 -0.08 -3.58
C LEU A 99 -11.83 0.34 -3.12
N VAL A 100 -11.93 0.87 -1.91
CA VAL A 100 -13.24 1.20 -1.33
C VAL A 100 -13.87 2.38 -2.06
N ASN A 101 -13.09 3.37 -2.48
CA ASN A 101 -13.60 4.46 -3.32
C ASN A 101 -14.11 3.95 -4.67
N ALA A 102 -13.40 3.00 -5.28
CA ALA A 102 -13.86 2.37 -6.52
C ALA A 102 -15.23 1.72 -6.35
N VAL A 103 -15.48 1.03 -5.22
CA VAL A 103 -16.76 0.38 -4.90
C VAL A 103 -17.86 1.38 -4.52
N ALA A 104 -17.56 2.32 -3.64
CA ALA A 104 -18.53 3.24 -3.07
C ALA A 104 -19.04 4.24 -4.11
N HIS A 105 -18.15 4.72 -4.96
CA HIS A 105 -18.46 5.75 -5.95
C HIS A 105 -18.76 5.19 -7.35
N ARG A 106 -18.77 3.87 -7.54
CA ARG A 106 -19.14 3.22 -8.82
C ARG A 106 -20.53 3.65 -9.29
N ASP A 107 -20.68 3.84 -10.60
CA ASP A 107 -21.98 3.96 -11.24
C ASP A 107 -22.67 2.60 -11.45
N TYR A 108 -23.50 2.18 -10.50
CA TYR A 108 -24.21 0.90 -10.57
C TYR A 108 -25.31 0.80 -11.65
N SER A 109 -25.63 1.91 -12.32
CA SER A 109 -26.53 1.91 -13.47
C SER A 109 -25.84 1.42 -14.75
N ARG A 110 -24.51 1.56 -14.85
CA ARG A 110 -23.72 1.13 -16.02
C ARG A 110 -23.49 -0.39 -15.98
N ARG A 111 -23.88 -1.03 -17.08
CA ARG A 111 -23.71 -2.48 -17.32
C ARG A 111 -22.59 -2.74 -18.32
N GLY A 112 -22.09 -3.97 -18.34
CA GLY A 112 -21.09 -4.43 -19.30
C GLY A 112 -19.64 -4.28 -18.84
N GLU A 113 -19.40 -3.58 -17.74
CA GLU A 113 -18.06 -3.44 -17.15
C GLU A 113 -18.15 -3.35 -15.62
N GLY A 114 -17.33 -4.14 -14.93
CA GLY A 114 -17.17 -4.13 -13.48
C GLY A 114 -16.07 -3.17 -13.01
N ILE A 115 -15.77 -3.21 -11.72
CA ILE A 115 -14.53 -2.59 -11.21
C ILE A 115 -13.37 -3.47 -11.65
N ARG A 116 -12.29 -2.85 -12.11
CA ARG A 116 -11.07 -3.59 -12.47
C ARG A 116 -9.91 -3.08 -11.63
N ILE A 117 -9.24 -4.01 -10.96
CA ILE A 117 -8.05 -3.73 -10.16
C ILE A 117 -6.90 -4.52 -10.78
N ALA A 118 -5.96 -3.81 -11.38
CA ALA A 118 -4.80 -4.41 -12.03
C ALA A 118 -3.53 -4.10 -11.22
N LEU A 119 -2.92 -5.15 -10.67
CA LEU A 119 -1.67 -5.12 -9.94
C LEU A 119 -0.52 -5.44 -10.90
N PHE A 120 0.35 -4.47 -11.14
CA PHE A 120 1.57 -4.63 -11.92
C PHE A 120 2.79 -4.69 -11.01
N ALA A 121 3.96 -4.94 -11.59
CA ALA A 121 5.22 -4.80 -10.88
C ALA A 121 5.44 -3.36 -10.39
N ASP A 122 5.14 -2.34 -11.18
CA ASP A 122 5.47 -0.95 -10.85
C ASP A 122 4.28 -0.12 -10.34
N ARG A 123 3.05 -0.61 -10.44
CA ARG A 123 1.85 0.16 -10.07
C ARG A 123 0.64 -0.69 -9.73
N LEU A 124 -0.31 -0.09 -9.02
CA LEU A 124 -1.66 -0.60 -8.84
C LEU A 124 -2.63 0.34 -9.56
N GLU A 125 -3.46 -0.20 -10.44
CA GLU A 125 -4.50 0.53 -11.15
C GLU A 125 -5.88 0.11 -10.64
N CYS A 126 -6.64 1.05 -10.06
CA CYS A 126 -8.01 0.86 -9.63
C CYS A 126 -8.96 1.63 -10.55
N TYR A 127 -9.61 0.92 -11.47
CA TYR A 127 -10.60 1.46 -12.39
C TYR A 127 -12.02 1.21 -11.89
N SER A 128 -12.86 2.25 -11.88
CA SER A 128 -14.27 2.17 -11.55
C SER A 128 -15.15 2.78 -12.65
N PRO A 129 -16.22 2.09 -13.10
CA PRO A 129 -17.18 2.63 -14.05
C PRO A 129 -17.89 3.89 -13.55
N GLY A 130 -18.01 4.88 -14.44
CA GLY A 130 -18.62 6.18 -14.16
C GLY A 130 -17.62 7.29 -13.85
N ARG A 131 -17.93 8.49 -14.36
CA ARG A 131 -17.14 9.72 -14.17
C ARG A 131 -17.29 10.30 -12.75
N LEU A 132 -16.51 11.33 -12.44
CA LEU A 132 -16.64 12.06 -11.18
C LEU A 132 -18.06 12.64 -11.05
N PRO A 133 -18.66 12.57 -9.85
CA PRO A 133 -20.05 12.93 -9.68
C PRO A 133 -20.26 14.40 -9.27
N GLY A 134 -21.41 14.95 -9.64
CA GLY A 134 -21.83 16.28 -9.20
C GLY A 134 -20.86 17.37 -9.67
N HIS A 135 -20.38 18.17 -8.71
CA HIS A 135 -19.44 19.27 -8.94
C HIS A 135 -17.97 18.88 -8.71
N VAL A 136 -17.68 17.60 -8.46
CA VAL A 136 -16.32 17.13 -8.23
C VAL A 136 -15.56 17.05 -9.55
N THR A 137 -14.36 17.63 -9.58
CA THR A 137 -13.41 17.65 -10.69
C THR A 137 -12.05 17.14 -10.22
N LEU A 138 -11.13 16.87 -11.14
CA LEU A 138 -9.77 16.42 -10.78
C LEU A 138 -9.03 17.46 -9.93
N GLU A 139 -9.30 18.75 -10.16
CA GLU A 139 -8.66 19.86 -9.46
C GLU A 139 -9.16 20.01 -8.02
N ASN A 140 -10.42 19.63 -7.75
CA ASN A 140 -11.05 19.82 -6.45
C ASN A 140 -11.30 18.51 -5.68
N ILE A 141 -10.97 17.34 -6.24
CA ILE A 141 -11.27 16.01 -5.67
C ILE A 141 -10.75 15.83 -4.24
N VAL A 142 -9.67 16.54 -3.90
CA VAL A 142 -9.06 16.54 -2.57
C VAL A 142 -9.89 17.37 -1.58
N ALA A 143 -10.53 18.46 -1.99
CA ALA A 143 -11.25 19.38 -1.12
C ALA A 143 -12.78 19.15 -1.10
N GLU A 144 -13.36 18.75 -2.22
CA GLU A 144 -14.80 18.63 -2.41
C GLU A 144 -15.30 17.21 -2.15
N ARG A 145 -16.56 17.11 -1.73
CA ARG A 145 -17.19 15.84 -1.38
C ARG A 145 -18.54 15.72 -2.08
N PHE A 146 -18.70 14.64 -2.85
CA PHE A 146 -19.98 14.27 -3.43
C PHE A 146 -20.06 12.75 -3.60
N SER A 147 -21.15 12.14 -3.17
CA SER A 147 -21.41 10.72 -3.41
C SER A 147 -22.71 10.53 -4.18
N ARG A 148 -22.64 9.76 -5.27
CA ARG A 148 -23.85 9.26 -5.97
C ARG A 148 -24.63 8.26 -5.15
N ASN A 149 -23.94 7.53 -4.27
CA ASN A 149 -24.47 6.37 -3.57
C ASN A 149 -24.39 6.60 -2.05
N GLU A 150 -25.04 7.64 -1.54
CA GLU A 150 -25.01 8.00 -0.11
C GLU A 150 -25.35 6.82 0.81
N THR A 151 -26.37 6.03 0.46
CA THR A 151 -26.74 4.83 1.23
C THR A 151 -25.64 3.78 1.24
N LEU A 152 -24.95 3.57 0.11
CA LEU A 152 -23.85 2.61 0.05
C LEU A 152 -22.66 3.10 0.88
N VAL A 153 -22.29 4.38 0.74
CA VAL A 153 -21.21 5.00 1.54
C VAL A 153 -21.50 4.88 3.03
N GLN A 154 -22.73 5.22 3.45
CA GLN A 154 -23.13 5.14 4.85
C GLN A 154 -22.97 3.72 5.40
N VAL A 155 -23.48 2.71 4.69
CA VAL A 155 -23.40 1.32 5.17
C VAL A 155 -21.95 0.83 5.15
N LEU A 156 -21.16 1.13 4.12
CA LEU A 156 -19.75 0.76 4.08
C LEU A 156 -18.96 1.41 5.24
N ALA A 157 -19.30 2.64 5.62
CA ALA A 157 -18.76 3.28 6.81
C ALA A 157 -19.21 2.60 8.11
N ASP A 158 -20.47 2.14 8.20
CA ASP A 158 -20.97 1.36 9.34
C ASP A 158 -20.25 0.01 9.50
N TYR A 159 -19.78 -0.56 8.39
CA TYR A 159 -18.90 -1.74 8.37
C TYR A 159 -17.44 -1.43 8.71
N GLY A 160 -17.08 -0.15 8.92
CA GLY A 160 -15.71 0.30 9.16
C GLY A 160 -14.81 0.25 7.93
N LEU A 161 -15.38 0.19 6.72
CA LEU A 161 -14.63 0.13 5.46
C LEU A 161 -14.28 1.53 4.93
N ILE A 162 -15.10 2.53 5.23
CA ILE A 162 -14.91 3.94 4.85
C ILE A 162 -14.85 4.83 6.08
N GLU A 163 -13.99 5.84 6.05
CA GLU A 163 -13.97 6.93 7.03
C GLU A 163 -15.05 7.97 6.72
N ARG A 164 -15.92 8.28 7.69
CA ARG A 164 -17.07 9.19 7.50
C ARG A 164 -16.68 10.64 7.24
N LEU A 165 -15.46 11.03 7.58
CA LEU A 165 -15.00 12.43 7.53
C LEU A 165 -14.55 12.89 6.14
N GLY A 166 -14.50 11.98 5.15
CA GLY A 166 -14.13 12.31 3.78
C GLY A 166 -12.65 12.61 3.57
N TYR A 167 -11.76 12.45 4.55
CA TYR A 167 -10.31 12.64 4.39
C TYR A 167 -9.61 11.47 3.69
N GLY A 168 -10.35 10.64 2.98
CA GLY A 168 -9.84 9.42 2.37
C GLY A 168 -8.72 9.68 1.36
N ILE A 169 -8.97 10.56 0.39
CA ILE A 169 -7.98 10.95 -0.61
C ILE A 169 -6.78 11.66 0.03
N ASP A 170 -7.00 12.58 0.97
CA ASP A 170 -5.92 13.25 1.71
C ASP A 170 -5.00 12.25 2.41
N ARG A 171 -5.59 11.26 3.09
CA ARG A 171 -4.83 10.19 3.74
C ARG A 171 -4.09 9.33 2.74
N MET A 172 -4.68 9.00 1.59
CA MET A 172 -4.00 8.26 0.53
C MET A 172 -2.74 9.01 0.07
N LEU A 173 -2.82 10.33 -0.15
CA LEU A 173 -1.67 11.18 -0.52
C LEU A 173 -0.58 11.12 0.57
N ILE A 174 -0.96 11.35 1.83
CA ILE A 174 -0.03 11.34 2.98
C ILE A 174 0.65 9.98 3.13
N GLN A 175 -0.09 8.87 2.96
CA GLN A 175 0.46 7.52 3.13
C GLN A 175 1.47 7.18 2.03
N MET A 176 1.22 7.62 0.80
CA MET A 176 2.17 7.45 -0.31
C MET A 176 3.43 8.29 -0.08
N GLU A 177 3.28 9.54 0.36
CA GLU A 177 4.40 10.41 0.69
C GLU A 177 5.26 9.85 1.84
N GLN A 178 4.63 9.37 2.92
CA GLN A 178 5.33 8.75 4.07
C GLN A 178 6.09 7.48 3.68
N ALA A 179 5.61 6.76 2.66
CA ALA A 179 6.30 5.59 2.12
C ALA A 179 7.38 5.95 1.09
N GLY A 180 7.61 7.23 0.81
CA GLY A 180 8.58 7.67 -0.21
C GLY A 180 8.17 7.26 -1.62
N LEU A 181 6.88 7.16 -1.90
CA LEU A 181 6.31 6.82 -3.20
C LEU A 181 5.75 8.06 -3.90
N PRO A 182 5.67 8.06 -5.25
CA PRO A 182 5.01 9.13 -5.97
C PRO A 182 3.55 9.30 -5.56
N ALA A 183 3.05 10.53 -5.65
CA ALA A 183 1.65 10.81 -5.38
C ALA A 183 0.73 9.99 -6.33
N PRO A 184 -0.42 9.49 -5.83
CA PRO A 184 -1.45 8.86 -6.64
C PRO A 184 -1.85 9.71 -7.86
N ILE A 185 -2.03 9.05 -9.00
CA ILE A 185 -2.51 9.70 -10.22
C ILE A 185 -4.00 9.42 -10.37
N PHE A 186 -4.79 10.48 -10.48
CA PHE A 186 -6.22 10.43 -10.73
C PHE A 186 -6.49 10.76 -12.20
N ARG A 187 -7.23 9.91 -12.89
CA ARG A 187 -7.63 10.13 -14.29
C ARG A 187 -9.10 9.87 -14.48
N GLU A 188 -9.78 10.83 -15.09
CA GLU A 188 -11.09 10.60 -15.64
C GLU A 188 -10.97 10.14 -17.10
N THR A 189 -11.63 9.03 -17.42
CA THR A 189 -11.71 8.49 -18.79
C THR A 189 -13.10 8.76 -19.36
N ALA A 190 -13.31 8.45 -20.64
CA ALA A 190 -14.63 8.61 -21.26
C ALA A 190 -15.74 7.80 -20.56
N ALA A 191 -15.39 6.67 -19.93
CA ALA A 191 -16.36 5.72 -19.38
C ALA A 191 -16.28 5.56 -17.84
N GLY A 192 -15.21 6.00 -17.21
CA GLY A 192 -14.94 5.73 -15.80
C GLY A 192 -13.81 6.54 -15.20
N PHE A 193 -13.46 6.21 -13.97
CA PHE A 193 -12.44 6.88 -13.18
C PHE A 193 -11.32 5.89 -12.83
N LEU A 194 -10.08 6.32 -12.94
CA LEU A 194 -8.89 5.52 -12.69
C LEU A 194 -8.03 6.18 -11.61
N VAL A 195 -7.68 5.40 -10.59
CA VAL A 195 -6.67 5.73 -9.59
C VAL A 195 -5.44 4.87 -9.84
N VAL A 196 -4.26 5.47 -9.93
CA VAL A 196 -2.99 4.74 -10.07
C VAL A 196 -2.10 5.03 -8.87
N LEU A 197 -1.73 3.99 -8.12
CA LEU A 197 -0.68 4.06 -7.12
C LEU A 197 0.63 3.62 -7.78
N GLN A 198 1.62 4.50 -7.82
CA GLN A 198 2.94 4.16 -8.36
C GLN A 198 3.83 3.60 -7.26
N GLY A 199 4.53 2.52 -7.57
CA GLY A 199 5.46 1.81 -6.69
C GLY A 199 6.90 2.20 -7.01
N GLN A 200 7.84 1.61 -6.29
CA GLN A 200 9.26 1.77 -6.64
C GLN A 200 9.63 0.87 -7.83
N PRO A 201 10.69 1.23 -8.60
CA PRO A 201 11.30 0.34 -9.58
C PRO A 201 11.60 -1.04 -8.98
N VAL A 202 11.46 -2.10 -9.78
CA VAL A 202 11.68 -3.48 -9.34
C VAL A 202 13.08 -3.67 -8.73
N GLU A 203 14.07 -2.97 -9.27
CA GLU A 203 15.46 -3.00 -8.83
C GLU A 203 15.67 -2.48 -7.39
N ASN A 204 14.82 -1.55 -6.94
CA ASN A 204 14.89 -0.98 -5.59
C ASN A 204 14.31 -1.93 -4.53
N TYR A 205 13.55 -2.94 -4.94
CA TYR A 205 13.13 -4.03 -4.08
C TYR A 205 14.26 -5.06 -3.96
N HIS A 206 15.37 -4.67 -3.34
CA HIS A 206 16.39 -5.63 -2.94
C HIS A 206 15.79 -6.60 -1.92
N VAL A 207 15.43 -7.80 -2.39
CA VAL A 207 14.90 -8.93 -1.60
C VAL A 207 15.91 -9.42 -0.54
N THR A 208 17.14 -8.91 -0.61
CA THR A 208 18.16 -8.93 0.45
C THR A 208 18.93 -7.61 0.38
N GLY A 209 18.71 -6.64 1.27
CA GLY A 209 19.46 -5.38 1.16
C GLY A 209 19.08 -4.37 2.23
N ILE A 210 20.00 -4.13 3.14
CA ILE A 210 19.87 -3.19 4.26
C ILE A 210 19.74 -1.78 3.69
N ASP A 211 18.71 -1.03 4.08
CA ASP A 211 18.54 0.36 3.65
C ASP A 211 19.44 1.27 4.50
N THR A 212 20.56 1.70 3.93
CA THR A 212 21.56 2.55 4.61
C THR A 212 21.17 4.03 4.60
N SER A 213 20.09 4.42 3.91
CA SER A 213 19.69 5.82 3.74
C SER A 213 19.46 6.53 5.07
N GLU A 214 19.02 5.80 6.10
CA GLU A 214 18.84 6.38 7.43
C GLU A 214 20.18 6.69 8.11
N TRP A 215 21.14 5.77 8.04
CA TRP A 215 22.50 5.98 8.55
C TRP A 215 23.22 7.12 7.80
N GLU A 216 23.02 7.21 6.49
CA GLU A 216 23.52 8.32 5.67
C GLU A 216 22.91 9.66 6.11
N ARG A 217 21.58 9.72 6.33
CA ARG A 217 20.91 10.93 6.87
C ARG A 217 21.40 11.30 8.27
N GLN A 218 21.79 10.33 9.09
CA GLN A 218 22.39 10.53 10.41
C GLN A 218 23.88 10.90 10.35
N GLY A 219 24.44 11.04 9.14
CA GLY A 219 25.82 11.47 8.91
C GLY A 219 26.86 10.41 9.24
N LEU A 220 26.53 9.12 9.12
CA LEU A 220 27.50 8.04 9.20
C LEU A 220 28.30 7.98 7.90
N ASN A 221 29.60 7.73 8.02
CA ASN A 221 30.45 7.52 6.85
C ASN A 221 30.37 6.07 6.33
N GLU A 222 30.85 5.84 5.12
CA GLU A 222 30.83 4.51 4.47
C GLU A 222 31.46 3.40 5.33
N ARG A 223 32.54 3.70 6.08
CA ARG A 223 33.22 2.71 6.93
C ARG A 223 32.41 2.37 8.17
N GLN A 224 31.72 3.35 8.73
CA GLN A 224 30.80 3.16 9.85
C GLN A 224 29.60 2.32 9.42
N ILE A 225 29.06 2.59 8.23
CA ILE A 225 28.00 1.79 7.62
C ILE A 225 28.50 0.36 7.40
N ALA A 226 29.69 0.17 6.83
CA ALA A 226 30.29 -1.15 6.65
C ALA A 226 30.46 -1.92 7.98
N ALA A 227 30.84 -1.24 9.07
CA ALA A 227 30.93 -1.84 10.39
C ALA A 227 29.58 -2.36 10.90
N LEU A 228 28.50 -1.59 10.68
CA LEU A 228 27.15 -1.97 11.06
C LEU A 228 26.62 -3.12 10.19
N LEU A 229 26.89 -3.10 8.89
CA LEU A 229 26.54 -4.18 7.96
C LEU A 229 27.24 -5.49 8.35
N HIS A 230 28.54 -5.44 8.62
CA HIS A 230 29.30 -6.61 9.06
C HIS A 230 28.72 -7.19 10.36
N LEU A 231 28.31 -6.34 11.29
CA LEU A 231 27.72 -6.77 12.56
C LEU A 231 26.35 -7.45 12.43
N GLN A 232 25.63 -7.18 11.34
CA GLN A 232 24.37 -7.86 11.03
C GLN A 232 24.62 -9.31 10.58
N GLU A 233 25.70 -9.55 9.83
CA GLU A 233 26.10 -10.89 9.39
C GLU A 233 26.90 -11.64 10.49
N HIS A 234 27.75 -10.92 11.21
CA HIS A 234 28.70 -11.44 12.17
C HIS A 234 28.39 -10.80 13.52
N ARG A 235 27.93 -11.58 14.51
CA ARG A 235 27.44 -11.05 15.82
C ARG A 235 28.44 -10.20 16.64
N ARG A 236 29.67 -10.03 16.15
CA ARG A 236 30.73 -9.19 16.73
C ARG A 236 31.63 -8.66 15.62
N ILE A 237 32.22 -7.51 15.84
CA ILE A 237 33.27 -6.94 15.00
C ILE A 237 34.43 -6.47 15.86
N THR A 238 35.64 -6.65 15.37
CA THR A 238 36.87 -6.15 15.99
C THR A 238 37.46 -5.03 15.15
N ASN A 239 38.39 -4.29 15.74
CA ASN A 239 39.14 -3.29 15.00
C ASN A 239 39.92 -3.89 13.82
N ARG A 240 40.35 -5.15 13.96
CA ARG A 240 41.05 -5.90 12.92
C ARG A 240 40.12 -6.24 11.76
N ASP A 241 38.90 -6.68 12.04
CA ASP A 241 37.93 -7.05 11.00
C ASP A 241 37.62 -5.86 10.08
N LEU A 242 37.50 -4.65 10.63
CA LEU A 242 37.28 -3.44 9.84
C LEU A 242 38.55 -2.98 9.09
N GLN A 243 39.75 -3.24 9.63
CA GLN A 243 41.01 -2.99 8.92
C GLN A 243 41.16 -3.92 7.70
N GLU A 244 40.72 -5.17 7.81
CA GLU A 244 40.74 -6.13 6.70
C GLU A 244 39.76 -5.70 5.58
N GLN A 245 38.65 -5.03 5.93
CA GLN A 245 37.69 -4.49 4.97
C GLN A 245 38.09 -3.13 4.37
N ALA A 246 38.93 -2.36 5.07
CA ALA A 246 39.40 -1.04 4.65
C ALA A 246 40.93 -0.93 4.78
N PRO A 247 41.71 -1.64 3.94
CA PRO A 247 43.17 -1.72 4.05
C PRO A 247 43.87 -0.37 3.83
N ASP A 248 43.22 0.56 3.13
CA ASP A 248 43.78 1.89 2.81
C ASP A 248 43.64 2.90 3.96
N VAL A 249 43.11 2.49 5.12
CA VAL A 249 42.75 3.39 6.22
C VAL A 249 43.56 3.04 7.48
N SER A 250 44.05 4.07 8.18
CA SER A 250 44.85 3.86 9.39
C SER A 250 44.03 3.21 10.52
N ALA A 251 44.68 2.37 11.33
CA ALA A 251 44.08 1.76 12.50
C ALA A 251 43.57 2.79 13.53
N GLU A 252 44.14 4.00 13.57
CA GLU A 252 43.67 5.09 14.42
C GLU A 252 42.33 5.64 13.93
N THR A 253 42.18 5.84 12.61
CA THR A 253 40.93 6.29 11.99
C THR A 253 39.79 5.29 12.22
N ILE A 254 40.07 3.99 12.07
CA ILE A 254 39.08 2.93 12.33
C ILE A 254 38.72 2.88 13.82
N ARG A 255 39.69 3.06 14.73
CA ARG A 255 39.38 3.18 16.18
C ARG A 255 38.47 4.37 16.45
N ARG A 256 38.68 5.51 15.78
CA ARG A 256 37.82 6.69 15.91
C ARG A 256 36.42 6.44 15.37
N ASP A 257 36.29 5.80 14.22
CA ASP A 257 34.99 5.45 13.61
C ASP A 257 34.17 4.53 14.54
N LEU A 258 34.80 3.50 15.12
CA LEU A 258 34.16 2.60 16.10
C LEU A 258 33.83 3.30 17.42
N ALA A 259 34.70 4.20 17.90
CA ALA A 259 34.45 4.98 19.10
C ALA A 259 33.27 5.95 18.92
N ASP A 260 33.16 6.58 17.74
CA ASP A 260 32.03 7.44 17.38
C ASP A 260 30.72 6.63 17.32
N LEU A 261 30.73 5.44 16.74
CA LEU A 261 29.56 4.54 16.75
C LEU A 261 29.13 4.11 18.16
N VAL A 262 30.08 3.91 19.09
CA VAL A 262 29.77 3.67 20.51
C VAL A 262 29.19 4.92 21.17
N ALA A 263 29.77 6.10 20.92
CA ALA A 263 29.32 7.37 21.49
C ALA A 263 27.90 7.74 21.04
N ARG A 264 27.57 7.48 19.78
CA ARG A 264 26.23 7.65 19.20
C ARG A 264 25.25 6.55 19.60
N GLY A 265 25.72 5.51 20.30
CA GLY A 265 24.89 4.45 20.85
C GLY A 265 24.53 3.31 19.90
N PHE A 266 25.18 3.20 18.73
CA PHE A 266 24.96 2.05 17.83
C PHE A 266 25.65 0.78 18.33
N LEU A 267 26.79 0.94 19.00
CA LEU A 267 27.64 -0.18 19.42
C LEU A 267 27.86 -0.21 20.93
N LEU A 268 28.04 -1.42 21.46
CA LEU A 268 28.58 -1.69 22.78
C LEU A 268 30.00 -2.23 22.64
N LYS A 269 30.95 -1.58 23.33
CA LYS A 269 32.32 -2.07 23.45
C LYS A 269 32.39 -3.13 24.55
N VAL A 270 32.86 -4.33 24.21
CA VAL A 270 32.99 -5.46 25.12
C VAL A 270 34.44 -5.93 25.18
N GLY A 271 34.92 -6.21 26.40
CA GLY A 271 36.28 -6.71 26.65
C GLY A 271 37.37 -5.64 26.75
N GLU A 272 38.56 -6.06 27.19
CA GLU A 272 39.70 -5.18 27.50
C GLU A 272 40.93 -5.46 26.61
N ARG A 273 41.66 -4.39 26.27
CA ARG A 273 42.93 -4.40 25.53
C ARG A 273 42.86 -5.24 24.24
N ARG A 274 43.51 -6.41 24.21
CA ARG A 274 43.61 -7.29 23.04
C ARG A 274 42.35 -8.13 22.79
N ALA A 275 41.44 -8.19 23.75
CA ALA A 275 40.18 -8.92 23.66
C ALA A 275 38.98 -7.98 23.42
N THR A 276 39.21 -6.74 22.99
CA THR A 276 38.13 -5.79 22.69
C THR A 276 37.44 -6.15 21.37
N TYR A 277 36.12 -6.34 21.45
CA TYR A 277 35.22 -6.44 20.30
C TYR A 277 34.01 -5.56 20.52
N TYR A 278 33.28 -5.30 19.46
CA TYR A 278 32.09 -4.46 19.46
C TYR A 278 30.91 -5.33 19.04
N ILE A 279 29.75 -5.08 19.65
CA ILE A 279 28.48 -5.72 19.30
C ILE A 279 27.44 -4.63 19.09
N LEU A 280 26.36 -4.95 18.39
CA LEU A 280 25.21 -4.05 18.29
C LEU A 280 24.58 -3.84 19.67
N LYS A 281 24.18 -2.60 19.95
CA LYS A 281 23.47 -2.24 21.18
C LYS A 281 22.00 -2.67 21.11
#